data_AF-A0A353R426-F1
#
_entry.id   AF-A0A353R426-F1
#
_cell.length_a   1.000
_cell.length_b   1.000
_cell.length_c   1.000
_cell.angle_alpha   90.00
_cell.angle_beta   90.00
_cell.angle_gamma   90.00
#
_symmetry.space_group_name_H-M   'P 1'
#
loop_
_entity.id
_entity.type
_entity.pdbx_description
1 polymer ?
#
loop_
_entity_poly.entity_id
_entity_poly.type
_entity_poly.pdbx_seq_one_letter_code
_entity_poly.pdbx_strand_id
1 'polypeptide(L)' 'NSMHMEPWDGPAGIVLTDGRYAACALDRNGLRPARYVITRDRHITLASEVGVYDYAAEDVLIKGRLKPGQMIAADT' A
#
# COMPACT_ATOMS: atom_id res chain seq x y z
N ASN A 1 13.21 14.43 12.73
CA ASN A 1 13.85 14.59 11.41
C ASN A 1 12.96 15.37 10.44
N SER A 2 12.78 16.67 10.67
CA SER A 2 12.08 17.60 9.75
C SER A 2 13.01 18.73 9.26
N MET A 3 14.33 18.55 9.39
CA MET A 3 15.31 19.63 9.19
C MET A 3 15.85 19.71 7.76
N HIS A 4 15.56 18.72 6.90
CA HIS A 4 16.08 18.67 5.53
C HIS A 4 15.02 18.95 4.47
N MET A 5 13.74 18.75 4.78
CA MET A 5 12.63 18.96 3.85
C MET A 5 11.35 19.22 4.64
N GLU A 6 10.60 20.24 4.24
CA GLU A 6 9.24 20.45 4.70
C GLU A 6 8.33 19.29 4.24
N PRO A 7 7.35 18.86 5.04
CA PRO A 7 6.41 17.84 4.60
C PRO A 7 5.58 18.31 3.41
N TRP A 8 5.49 17.48 2.38
CA TRP A 8 4.55 17.68 1.27
C TRP A 8 3.19 17.16 1.72
N ASP A 9 2.39 18.04 2.30
CA ASP A 9 1.14 17.66 2.95
C ASP A 9 -0.06 17.63 2.00
N GLY A 10 -1.07 16.85 2.38
CA GLY A 10 -2.33 16.70 1.66
C GLY A 10 -2.75 15.23 1.52
N PRO A 11 -3.99 14.95 1.09
CA PRO A 11 -4.46 13.58 0.92
C PRO A 11 -3.68 12.83 -0.14
N ALA A 12 -2.83 11.89 0.27
CA ALA A 12 -1.96 11.15 -0.63
C ALA A 12 -1.92 9.65 -0.28
N GLY A 13 -2.16 8.84 -1.31
CA GLY A 13 -1.77 7.44 -1.33
C GLY A 13 -0.88 7.23 -2.54
N ILE A 14 0.38 6.91 -2.30
CA ILE A 14 1.40 6.86 -3.34
C ILE A 14 1.77 5.41 -3.55
N VAL A 15 1.73 4.95 -4.79
CA VAL A 15 2.35 3.68 -5.24
C VAL A 15 3.61 4.05 -6.00
N LEU A 16 4.72 3.42 -5.66
CA LEU A 16 6.04 3.76 -6.20
C LEU A 16 6.89 2.51 -6.39
N THR A 17 7.90 2.63 -7.25
CA THR A 17 8.95 1.63 -7.41
C THR A 17 10.27 2.29 -7.76
N ASP A 18 11.37 1.69 -7.32
CA ASP A 18 12.73 2.05 -7.72
C ASP A 18 13.40 0.97 -8.61
N GLY A 19 12.64 -0.04 -9.04
CA GLY A 19 13.12 -1.18 -9.83
C GLY A 19 13.55 -2.40 -8.99
N ARG A 20 13.72 -2.26 -7.66
CA ARG A 20 13.94 -3.37 -6.73
C ARG A 20 12.80 -3.49 -5.72
N TYR A 21 12.29 -2.36 -5.25
CA TYR A 21 11.16 -2.31 -4.35
C TYR A 21 9.92 -1.84 -5.08
N ALA A 22 8.81 -2.53 -4.86
CA ALA A 22 7.47 -2.02 -5.14
C ALA A 22 6.82 -1.66 -3.80
N ALA A 23 6.37 -0.42 -3.63
CA ALA A 23 5.89 0.07 -2.34
C ALA A 23 4.63 0.93 -2.47
N CYS A 24 3.91 1.03 -1.36
CA CYS A 24 2.85 2.00 -1.19
C CYS A 24 2.91 2.65 0.20
N ALA A 25 2.69 3.97 0.24
CA ALA A 25 2.65 4.74 1.47
C ALA A 25 1.43 5.67 1.50
N LEU A 26 0.91 5.90 2.71
CA LEU A 26 -0.13 6.89 2.97
C LEU A 26 0.45 8.14 3.62
N ASP A 27 -0.20 9.27 3.35
CA ASP A 27 0.02 10.52 4.06
C ASP A 27 -0.15 10.35 5.58
N ARG A 28 0.40 11.30 6.34
CA ARG A 28 0.44 11.26 7.81
C ARG A 28 -0.93 11.16 8.47
N ASN A 29 -1.99 11.54 7.77
CA ASN A 29 -3.38 11.55 8.24
C ASN A 29 -4.20 10.39 7.64
N GLY A 30 -3.65 9.65 6.66
CA GLY A 30 -4.29 8.50 6.02
C GLY A 30 -5.60 8.88 5.33
N LEU A 31 -5.59 9.99 4.60
CA LEU A 31 -6.80 10.59 4.03
C LEU A 31 -7.24 9.93 2.71
N ARG A 32 -6.39 9.06 2.14
CA ARG A 32 -6.73 8.20 1.01
C ARG A 32 -6.85 6.73 1.46
N PRO A 33 -7.80 5.96 0.89
CA PRO A 33 -7.86 4.55 1.16
C PRO A 33 -6.74 3.81 0.43
N ALA A 34 -6.11 2.86 1.11
CA ALA A 34 -5.20 1.88 0.52
C ALA A 34 -5.47 0.51 1.16
N ARG A 35 -5.96 -0.42 0.35
CA ARG A 35 -6.32 -1.79 0.71
C ARG A 35 -5.36 -2.74 0.04
N TYR A 36 -5.01 -3.81 0.74
CA TYR A 36 -4.17 -4.84 0.15
C TYR A 36 -4.71 -6.23 0.44
N VAL A 37 -4.42 -7.14 -0.50
CA VAL A 37 -4.69 -8.57 -0.42
C VAL A 37 -3.39 -9.31 -0.71
N ILE A 38 -3.06 -10.31 0.10
CA ILE A 38 -1.94 -11.22 -0.14
C ILE A 38 -2.51 -12.62 -0.31
N THR A 39 -2.10 -13.29 -1.39
CA THR A 39 -2.54 -14.65 -1.73
C THR A 39 -1.46 -15.70 -1.46
N ARG A 40 -1.85 -16.97 -1.48
CA ARG A 40 -0.99 -18.14 -1.19
C ARG A 40 0.20 -18.28 -2.13
N ASP A 41 0.02 -17.90 -3.39
CA ASP A 41 1.04 -17.87 -4.43
C ASP A 41 1.97 -16.64 -4.33
N ARG A 42 1.87 -15.89 -3.22
CA ARG A 42 2.70 -14.72 -2.89
C ARG A 42 2.49 -13.52 -3.80
N HIS A 43 1.37 -13.43 -4.50
CA HIS A 43 0.95 -12.16 -5.09
C HIS A 43 0.44 -11.22 -4.01
N ILE A 44 0.82 -9.94 -4.14
CA ILE A 44 0.25 -8.84 -3.39
C ILE A 44 -0.45 -7.91 -4.36
N THR A 45 -1.69 -7.56 -4.05
CA THR A 45 -2.40 -6.52 -4.76
C THR A 45 -2.77 -5.42 -3.82
N LEU A 46 -2.49 -4.20 -4.27
CA LEU A 46 -2.74 -2.99 -3.54
C LEU A 46 -3.53 -2.04 -4.42
N ALA A 47 -4.64 -1.53 -3.89
CA ALA A 47 -5.51 -0.59 -4.58
C ALA A 47 -6.29 0.28 -3.59
N SER A 48 -7.01 1.28 -4.10
CA SER A 48 -7.88 2.13 -3.29
C SER A 48 -9.07 1.36 -2.69
N GLU A 49 -9.56 0.34 -3.39
CA GLU A 49 -10.68 -0.50 -2.97
C GLU A 49 -10.33 -2.00 -2.91
N VAL A 50 -11.21 -2.80 -2.31
CA VAL A 50 -11.16 -4.27 -2.38
C VAL A 50 -12.00 -4.76 -3.56
N GLY A 51 -11.65 -5.94 -4.11
CA GLY A 51 -12.39 -6.52 -5.25
C GLY A 51 -11.97 -5.99 -6.62
N VAL A 52 -10.84 -5.28 -6.70
CA VAL A 52 -10.28 -4.80 -7.98
C VAL A 52 -9.70 -5.90 -8.87
N TYR A 53 -9.51 -7.10 -8.31
CA TYR A 53 -8.97 -8.26 -9.00
C TYR A 53 -9.64 -9.52 -8.48
N ASP A 54 -9.78 -10.51 -9.36
CA ASP A 54 -10.58 -11.71 -9.14
C ASP A 54 -9.73 -12.87 -8.60
N TYR A 55 -9.58 -12.92 -7.27
CA TYR A 55 -8.95 -14.04 -6.57
C TYR A 55 -9.99 -15.05 -6.13
N ALA A 56 -9.66 -16.34 -6.19
CA ALA A 56 -10.42 -17.35 -5.47
C ALA A 56 -10.34 -17.07 -3.96
N ALA A 57 -11.45 -17.18 -3.24
CA ALA A 57 -11.52 -16.77 -1.83
C ALA A 57 -10.61 -17.64 -0.93
N GLU A 58 -10.45 -18.91 -1.29
CA GLU A 58 -9.58 -19.90 -0.66
C GLU A 58 -8.08 -19.56 -0.76
N ASP A 59 -7.69 -18.78 -1.77
CA ASP A 59 -6.31 -18.37 -2.01
C ASP A 59 -5.91 -17.13 -1.22
N VAL A 60 -6.87 -16.41 -0.64
CA VAL A 60 -6.57 -15.20 0.14
C VAL A 60 -6.02 -15.57 1.51
N LEU A 61 -4.77 -15.19 1.78
CA LEU A 61 -4.14 -15.33 3.09
C LEU A 61 -4.46 -14.15 4.00
N ILE A 62 -4.34 -12.92 3.49
CA ILE A 62 -4.47 -11.70 4.27
C ILE A 62 -5.25 -10.66 3.48
N LYS A 63 -6.18 -9.98 4.15
CA LYS A 63 -6.79 -8.72 3.70
C LYS A 63 -6.48 -7.64 4.72
N GLY A 64 -5.97 -6.51 4.26
CA GLY A 64 -5.56 -5.42 5.15
C GLY A 64 -5.75 -4.04 4.55
N ARG A 65 -5.32 -3.04 5.31
CA ARG A 65 -5.27 -1.64 4.89
C ARG A 65 -4.07 -0.93 5.50
N LEU A 66 -3.54 0.07 4.80
CA LEU A 66 -2.60 1.00 5.41
C LEU A 66 -3.35 1.97 6.34
N LYS A 67 -2.73 2.28 7.48
CA LYS A 67 -3.17 3.33 8.41
C LYS A 67 -2.36 4.62 8.17
N PRO A 68 -2.73 5.75 8.79
CA PRO A 68 -2.01 7.02 8.62
C PRO A 68 -0.49 6.88 8.80
N GLY A 69 0.28 7.41 7.85
CA GLY A 69 1.75 7.38 7.84
C GLY A 69 2.40 6.01 7.63
N GLN A 70 1.64 4.95 7.36
CA GLN A 70 2.19 3.62 7.14
C GLN A 70 2.66 3.41 5.70
N MET A 71 3.61 2.48 5.55
CA MET A 71 4.11 1.99 4.28
C MET A 71 4.12 0.46 4.26
N ILE A 72 3.89 -0.12 3.09
CA ILE A 72 4.16 -1.52 2.77
C ILE A 72 5.09 -1.57 1.56
N ALA A 73 6.03 -2.52 1.53
CA ALA A 73 6.97 -2.70 0.44
C ALA A 73 7.23 -4.19 0.19
N ALA A 74 7.45 -4.54 -1.07
CA ALA A 74 7.93 -5.84 -1.51
C ALA A 74 9.31 -5.67 -2.16
N ASP A 75 10.28 -6.51 -1.78
CA ASP A 75 11.58 -6.66 -2.45
C ASP A 75 11.41 -7.69 -3.57
N THR A 76 11.70 -7.30 -4.81
CA THR A 76 11.56 -8.13 -6.02
C THR A 76 12.80 -8.95 -6.30
#